data_AF-A0A5N9GH95-F1
#
_entry.id   AF-A0A5N9GH95-F1
#
_cell.length_a   1.000
_cell.length_b   1.000
_cell.length_c   1.000
_cell.angle_alpha   90.00
_cell.angle_beta   90.00
_cell.angle_gamma   90.00
#
_symmetry.space_group_name_H-M   'P 1'
#
loop_
_entity.id
_entity.type
_entity.pdbx_description
1 polymer ?
#
loop_
_entity_poly.entity_id
_entity_poly.type
_entity_poly.pdbx_seq_one_letter_code
_entity_poly.pdbx_strand_id
1 'polypeptide(L)'
;MESLGDILRRITARNISTTTNGAGVSLPESEPAGDVCSRCNGSGWVTRRVHIGHPEFGQAIPCYCQETQDADTRTAALRRYSNLGALARITFTTTNLEGPLPDGPSRKMFGEGVTAATRFAEDPQGWLVLTGPSGSGKTHLAVAIANKCIERNQTAFFIVAADLLDHLRAAYSPENPVSYDDLFEQVRNVPVLVLDDLSMANATPWAQEKLFQIINHRYNNSLPTVVTVRGPLQRLDDSLRTRLEGADGTATVVQLGNFNSRLVLGIGEVRAEMLERMTFDNFDTLGGASASDQDRESLDLVMHAARTFAYDPDGWLLLTGPRGSGKTHLAVAIAGEQLKQGSQVFFAFVPTLLDHLRATFSPDSPVGYDELFEQINSVPLLVLDDLGAESSTVWAEEKLYQIIVHRHEARLPTVITSAASLNELEDSKSRIASRLVDGIVVNWQPITAPNYRDQRRRS
;
A
#
# COMPACT_ATOMS: atom_id res chain seq x y z
N MET A 1 14.53 2.85 38.98
CA MET A 1 14.06 3.16 37.62
C MET A 1 12.73 3.86 37.76
N GLU A 2 12.72 5.19 37.71
CA GLU A 2 11.48 5.97 37.69
C GLU A 2 10.79 5.78 36.33
N SER A 3 9.44 5.73 36.33
CA SER A 3 8.65 5.57 35.11
C SER A 3 8.59 6.89 34.33
N LEU A 4 8.55 6.81 32.99
CA LEU A 4 8.48 7.99 32.10
C LEU A 4 7.29 8.91 32.42
N GLY A 5 6.21 8.37 33.00
CA GLY A 5 5.02 9.13 33.41
C GLY A 5 5.28 10.05 34.61
N ASP A 6 6.17 9.67 35.53
CA ASP A 6 6.51 10.46 36.71
C ASP A 6 7.47 11.62 36.37
N ILE A 7 8.29 11.45 35.33
CA ILE A 7 9.17 12.49 34.78
C ILE A 7 8.32 13.56 34.07
N LEU A 8 7.30 13.15 33.30
CA LEU A 8 6.43 14.09 32.58
C LEU A 8 5.51 14.89 33.49
N ARG A 9 5.04 14.30 34.61
CA ARG A 9 4.27 15.03 35.64
C ARG A 9 5.09 16.09 36.37
N ARG A 10 6.38 15.87 36.60
CA ARG A 10 7.27 16.90 37.18
C ARG A 10 7.56 18.07 36.22
N ILE A 11 7.62 17.82 34.92
CA ILE A 11 7.85 18.87 33.91
C ILE A 11 6.61 19.76 33.74
N THR A 12 5.41 19.16 33.83
CA THR A 12 4.13 19.90 33.72
C THR A 12 3.75 20.63 35.01
N ALA A 13 4.05 20.06 36.19
CA ALA A 13 3.77 20.71 37.47
C ALA A 13 4.73 21.88 37.82
N ARG A 14 5.89 22.00 37.15
CA ARG A 14 6.81 23.13 37.34
C ARG A 14 6.42 24.41 36.59
N ASN A 15 5.46 24.34 35.65
CA ASN A 15 5.06 25.50 34.84
C ASN A 15 3.85 26.27 35.40
N ILE A 16 3.34 25.87 36.57
CA ILE A 16 2.26 26.59 37.25
C ILE A 16 2.72 26.86 38.69
N SER A 17 3.57 27.87 38.88
CA SER A 17 3.60 28.80 40.04
C SER A 17 4.90 29.59 40.09
N THR A 18 4.80 30.89 40.41
CA THR A 18 5.84 31.85 40.84
C THR A 18 6.57 32.70 39.78
N THR A 19 5.91 33.82 39.43
CA THR A 19 6.33 35.23 39.64
C THR A 19 7.59 35.81 38.97
N THR A 20 7.31 36.93 38.27
CA THR A 20 8.01 38.24 38.25
C THR A 20 9.33 38.44 37.47
N ASN A 21 9.25 39.48 36.63
CA ASN A 21 10.30 40.38 36.12
C ASN A 21 11.39 39.83 35.17
N GLY A 22 11.43 40.39 33.96
CA GLY A 22 12.68 40.47 33.18
C GLY A 22 12.53 40.27 31.67
N ALA A 23 12.45 41.40 30.95
CA ALA A 23 12.87 41.64 29.56
C ALA A 23 13.06 40.47 28.58
N GLY A 24 12.14 40.38 27.60
CA GLY A 24 12.50 40.49 26.18
C GLY A 24 12.95 39.23 25.43
N VAL A 25 11.99 38.46 24.90
CA VAL A 25 12.06 37.90 23.53
C VAL A 25 10.63 37.89 22.96
N SER A 26 10.39 38.69 21.93
CA SER A 26 9.11 38.79 21.22
C SER A 26 8.91 37.58 20.29
N LEU A 27 7.90 36.77 20.59
CA LEU A 27 7.28 35.84 19.64
C LEU A 27 6.30 36.62 18.75
N PRO A 28 6.06 36.17 17.50
CA PRO A 28 5.25 36.91 16.53
C PRO A 28 3.84 37.14 17.07
N GLU A 29 3.36 38.36 16.87
CA GLU A 29 2.03 38.83 17.25
C GLU A 29 0.97 37.80 16.86
N SER A 30 0.26 37.28 17.86
CA SER A 30 -1.01 36.61 17.69
C SER A 30 -1.94 37.52 16.88
N GLU A 31 -2.52 36.97 15.81
CA GLU A 31 -3.58 37.60 15.02
C GLU A 31 -4.62 38.27 15.93
N PRO A 32 -5.18 39.44 15.55
CA PRO A 32 -6.05 40.20 16.42
C PRO A 32 -7.25 39.34 16.84
N ALA A 33 -7.55 39.36 18.14
CA ALA A 33 -8.73 38.75 18.71
C ALA A 33 -9.98 39.44 18.16
N GLY A 34 -10.44 38.98 16.99
CA GLY A 34 -11.77 39.29 16.46
C GLY A 34 -12.83 38.63 17.34
N ASP A 35 -13.97 39.30 17.51
CA ASP A 35 -15.11 38.83 18.30
C ASP A 35 -15.49 37.39 17.95
N VAL A 36 -15.11 36.45 18.81
CA VAL A 36 -15.46 35.03 18.66
C VAL A 36 -16.96 34.90 18.94
N CYS A 37 -17.72 34.45 17.95
CA CYS A 37 -19.17 34.32 18.08
C CYS A 37 -19.53 33.39 19.25
N SER A 38 -20.29 33.91 20.22
CA SER A 38 -20.67 33.22 21.45
C SER A 38 -21.58 32.01 21.27
N ARG A 39 -22.19 31.81 20.09
CA ARG A 39 -23.00 30.62 19.78
C ARG A 39 -22.21 29.46 19.20
N CYS A 40 -21.25 29.74 18.32
CA CYS A 40 -20.47 28.71 17.63
C CYS A 40 -19.01 28.65 18.12
N ASN A 41 -18.64 29.49 19.09
CA ASN A 41 -17.29 29.65 19.61
C ASN A 41 -16.23 29.82 18.50
N GLY A 42 -16.59 30.53 17.43
CA GLY A 42 -15.71 30.79 16.29
C GLY A 42 -15.66 29.68 15.23
N SER A 43 -16.41 28.59 15.37
CA SER A 43 -16.48 27.53 14.34
C SER A 43 -17.33 27.93 13.13
N GLY A 44 -18.26 28.87 13.31
CA GLY A 44 -19.22 29.29 12.27
C GLY A 44 -20.42 28.34 12.10
N TRP A 45 -20.47 27.22 12.82
CA TRP A 45 -21.50 26.18 12.68
C TRP A 45 -22.01 25.75 14.05
N VAL A 46 -23.29 25.38 14.11
CA VAL A 46 -23.90 24.83 15.33
C VAL A 46 -24.67 23.57 14.98
N THR A 47 -24.75 22.65 15.92
CA THR A 47 -25.63 21.49 15.82
C THR A 47 -26.93 21.79 16.56
N ARG A 48 -28.07 21.44 15.97
CA ARG A 48 -29.37 21.56 16.66
C ARG A 48 -29.42 20.49 17.75
N ARG A 49 -29.61 20.92 19.02
CA ARG A 49 -29.92 20.02 20.13
C ARG A 49 -31.38 19.57 20.04
N VAL A 50 -31.64 18.64 19.13
CA VAL A 50 -32.92 17.93 19.02
C VAL A 50 -32.77 16.51 19.61
N HIS A 51 -33.82 15.71 19.64
CA HIS A 51 -33.74 14.35 20.16
C HIS A 51 -33.16 13.39 19.10
N ILE A 52 -32.53 12.32 19.56
CA ILE A 52 -32.01 11.24 18.72
C ILE A 52 -33.18 10.68 17.88
N GLY A 53 -33.07 10.78 16.56
CA GLY A 53 -34.13 10.36 15.60
C GLY A 53 -34.85 11.51 14.88
N HIS A 54 -34.64 12.77 15.26
CA HIS A 54 -35.13 13.93 14.51
C HIS A 54 -34.29 14.15 13.23
N PRO A 55 -34.88 14.52 12.07
CA PRO A 55 -34.14 14.69 10.81
C PRO A 55 -32.94 15.65 10.90
N GLU A 56 -33.05 16.66 11.75
CA GLU A 56 -32.04 17.69 11.96
C GLU A 56 -31.07 17.40 13.12
N PHE A 57 -31.15 16.22 13.74
CA PHE A 57 -30.25 15.81 14.81
C PHE A 57 -28.84 15.58 14.25
N GLY A 58 -27.82 16.17 14.88
CA GLY A 58 -26.43 16.05 14.43
C GLY A 58 -26.10 16.76 13.10
N GLN A 59 -27.07 17.43 12.47
CA GLN A 59 -26.80 18.23 11.27
C GLN A 59 -26.05 19.52 11.64
N ALA A 60 -24.94 19.76 10.95
CA ALA A 60 -24.21 21.02 11.05
C ALA A 60 -24.97 22.10 10.26
N ILE A 61 -25.57 23.05 10.96
CA ILE A 61 -26.24 24.20 10.36
C ILE A 61 -25.37 25.46 10.51
N PRO A 62 -25.38 26.36 9.52
CA PRO A 62 -24.60 27.59 9.59
C PRO A 62 -25.09 28.40 10.79
N CYS A 63 -24.14 28.87 11.60
CA CYS A 63 -24.46 29.81 12.68
C CYS A 63 -24.89 31.14 12.07
N TYR A 64 -25.74 31.90 12.76
CA TYR A 64 -26.16 33.24 12.31
C TYR A 64 -24.98 34.17 11.98
N CYS A 65 -23.82 33.97 12.63
CA CYS A 65 -22.62 34.76 12.33
C CYS A 65 -22.04 34.51 10.93
N GLN A 66 -22.43 33.43 10.24
CA GLN A 66 -22.05 33.20 8.84
C GLN A 66 -22.93 33.95 7.84
N GLU A 67 -24.16 34.33 8.21
CA GLU A 67 -25.04 35.11 7.31
C GLU A 67 -24.54 36.55 7.13
N THR A 68 -23.76 37.04 8.09
CA THR A 68 -23.23 38.41 8.13
C THR A 68 -21.75 38.50 7.74
N GLN A 69 -21.13 37.39 7.35
CA GLN A 69 -19.70 37.31 7.04
C GLN A 69 -19.43 37.27 5.52
N ASP A 70 -18.37 37.96 5.10
CA ASP A 70 -17.89 37.92 3.72
C ASP A 70 -17.51 36.49 3.29
N ALA A 71 -17.59 36.22 1.98
CA ALA A 71 -17.33 34.90 1.39
C ALA A 71 -15.98 34.30 1.83
N ASP A 72 -14.93 35.12 1.93
CA ASP A 72 -13.60 34.67 2.37
C ASP A 72 -13.58 34.21 3.84
N THR A 73 -14.34 34.89 4.70
CA THR A 73 -14.46 34.56 6.13
C THR A 73 -15.23 33.25 6.32
N ARG A 74 -16.25 33.02 5.48
CA ARG A 74 -17.01 31.77 5.43
C ARG A 74 -16.15 30.59 4.98
N THR A 75 -15.33 30.76 3.94
CA THR A 75 -14.37 29.73 3.50
C THR A 75 -13.34 29.42 4.58
N ALA A 76 -12.83 30.44 5.29
CA ALA A 76 -11.91 30.24 6.41
C ALA A 76 -12.55 29.46 7.57
N ALA A 77 -13.82 29.73 7.89
CA ALA A 77 -14.57 28.97 8.91
C ALA A 77 -14.80 27.51 8.49
N LEU A 78 -15.17 27.26 7.22
CA LEU A 78 -15.29 25.91 6.66
C LEU A 78 -13.97 25.14 6.76
N ARG A 79 -12.83 25.76 6.42
CA ARG A 79 -11.51 25.12 6.51
C ARG A 79 -11.15 24.69 7.94
N ARG A 80 -11.51 25.48 8.96
CA ARG A 80 -11.32 25.10 10.37
C ARG A 80 -12.19 23.90 10.75
N TYR A 81 -13.42 23.84 10.22
CA TYR A 81 -14.35 22.74 10.47
C TYR A 81 -13.95 21.44 9.76
N SER A 82 -13.35 21.53 8.57
CA SER A 82 -13.05 20.38 7.71
C SER A 82 -11.92 19.48 8.19
N ASN A 83 -11.26 19.80 9.32
CA ASN A 83 -10.17 19.01 9.90
C ASN A 83 -8.99 18.75 8.91
N LEU A 84 -8.76 19.69 8.00
CA LEU A 84 -7.71 19.58 6.97
C LEU A 84 -6.32 20.01 7.48
N GLY A 85 -6.24 20.83 8.53
CA GLY A 85 -4.97 21.28 9.12
C GLY A 85 -3.94 21.75 8.08
N ALA A 86 -2.74 21.16 8.11
CA ALA A 86 -1.65 21.48 7.17
C ALA A 86 -1.92 21.05 5.70
N LEU A 87 -2.91 20.20 5.45
CA LEU A 87 -3.29 19.71 4.13
C LEU A 87 -4.17 20.69 3.34
N ALA A 88 -4.59 21.81 3.96
CA ALA A 88 -5.38 22.86 3.31
C ALA A 88 -4.72 23.48 2.06
N ARG A 89 -3.42 23.28 1.86
CA ARG A 89 -2.66 23.75 0.69
C ARG A 89 -2.82 22.90 -0.56
N ILE A 90 -3.37 21.68 -0.45
CA ILE A 90 -3.48 20.73 -1.57
C ILE A 90 -4.77 20.98 -2.33
N THR A 91 -4.68 21.45 -3.58
CA THR A 91 -5.81 21.69 -4.48
C THR A 91 -5.63 20.97 -5.80
N PHE A 92 -6.71 20.80 -6.57
CA PHE A 92 -6.62 20.27 -7.94
C PHE A 92 -5.65 21.06 -8.84
N THR A 93 -5.47 22.37 -8.59
CA THR A 93 -4.52 23.21 -9.33
C THR A 93 -3.06 22.94 -8.99
N THR A 94 -2.78 22.45 -7.78
CA THR A 94 -1.43 22.04 -7.35
C THR A 94 -1.12 20.57 -7.67
N THR A 95 -2.12 19.78 -8.06
CA THR A 95 -1.95 18.37 -8.38
C THR A 95 -1.30 18.22 -9.75
N ASN A 96 -0.15 17.54 -9.81
CA ASN A 96 0.44 17.14 -11.08
C ASN A 96 -0.47 16.13 -11.78
N LEU A 97 -0.97 16.48 -12.97
CA LEU A 97 -1.84 15.63 -13.79
C LEU A 97 -1.16 14.35 -14.27
N GLU A 98 0.17 14.31 -14.28
CA GLU A 98 0.92 13.09 -14.58
C GLU A 98 0.93 12.08 -13.42
N GLY A 99 0.46 12.48 -12.23
CA GLY A 99 0.43 11.63 -11.05
C GLY A 99 1.81 11.36 -10.45
N PRO A 100 1.87 10.69 -9.28
CA PRO A 100 3.11 10.40 -8.57
C PRO A 100 3.81 9.10 -9.03
N LEU A 101 3.25 8.39 -10.03
CA LEU A 101 3.76 7.10 -10.51
C LEU A 101 4.36 7.26 -11.91
N PRO A 102 5.59 6.76 -12.17
CA PRO A 102 6.30 7.01 -13.43
C PRO A 102 5.80 6.14 -14.60
N ASP A 103 5.07 5.05 -14.35
CA ASP A 103 4.65 4.10 -15.37
C ASP A 103 3.45 4.59 -16.20
N GLY A 104 3.52 4.41 -17.53
CA GLY A 104 2.49 4.88 -18.48
C GLY A 104 1.05 4.45 -18.14
N PRO A 105 0.80 3.17 -17.78
CA PRO A 105 -0.52 2.72 -17.36
C PRO A 105 -1.05 3.45 -16.11
N SER A 106 -0.24 3.60 -15.06
CA SER A 106 -0.67 4.30 -13.85
C SER A 106 -0.93 5.79 -14.09
N ARG A 107 -0.24 6.45 -15.03
CA ARG A 107 -0.58 7.85 -15.40
C ARG A 107 -1.98 7.97 -15.99
N LYS A 108 -2.37 7.03 -16.86
CA LYS A 108 -3.72 6.99 -17.43
C LYS A 108 -4.77 6.78 -16.34
N MET A 109 -4.54 5.80 -15.47
CA MET A 109 -5.41 5.49 -14.32
C MET A 109 -5.53 6.67 -13.35
N PHE A 110 -4.42 7.36 -13.09
CA PHE A 110 -4.43 8.57 -12.27
C PHE A 110 -5.24 9.70 -12.93
N GLY A 111 -5.12 9.89 -14.24
CA GLY A 111 -5.92 10.87 -14.99
C GLY A 111 -7.43 10.57 -14.96
N GLU A 112 -7.82 9.30 -15.06
CA GLU A 112 -9.21 8.86 -14.85
C GLU A 112 -9.67 9.17 -13.41
N GLY A 113 -8.79 8.93 -12.43
CA GLY A 113 -8.93 9.34 -11.04
C GLY A 113 -9.20 10.82 -10.83
N VAL A 114 -8.37 11.69 -11.42
CA VAL A 114 -8.52 13.14 -11.37
C VAL A 114 -9.86 13.56 -11.97
N THR A 115 -10.27 12.94 -13.08
CA THR A 115 -11.54 13.24 -13.75
C THR A 115 -12.73 12.89 -12.87
N ALA A 116 -12.74 11.69 -12.29
CA ALA A 116 -13.78 11.24 -11.36
C ALA A 116 -13.82 12.09 -10.08
N ALA A 117 -12.66 12.39 -9.51
CA ALA A 117 -12.52 13.25 -8.34
C ALA A 117 -13.04 14.66 -8.60
N THR A 118 -12.70 15.23 -9.77
CA THR A 118 -13.21 16.54 -10.19
C THR A 118 -14.72 16.49 -10.28
N ARG A 119 -15.29 15.54 -11.03
CA ARG A 119 -16.75 15.38 -11.18
C ARG A 119 -17.47 15.28 -9.83
N PHE A 120 -16.96 14.45 -8.91
CA PHE A 120 -17.54 14.32 -7.57
C PHE A 120 -17.45 15.63 -6.79
N ALA A 121 -16.33 16.34 -6.87
CA ALA A 121 -16.18 17.64 -6.22
C ALA A 121 -17.08 18.73 -6.83
N GLU A 122 -17.51 18.55 -8.08
CA GLU A 122 -18.41 19.50 -8.73
C GLU A 122 -19.87 19.33 -8.29
N ASP A 123 -20.32 18.08 -8.23
CA ASP A 123 -21.66 17.68 -7.81
C ASP A 123 -21.55 16.43 -6.92
N PRO A 124 -21.37 16.61 -5.58
CA PRO A 124 -21.17 15.50 -4.67
C PRO A 124 -22.43 14.65 -4.57
N GLN A 125 -22.45 13.54 -5.31
CA GLN A 125 -23.52 12.55 -5.29
C GLN A 125 -22.94 11.14 -5.23
N GLY A 126 -23.63 10.27 -4.50
CA GLY A 126 -23.20 8.88 -4.32
C GLY A 126 -21.85 8.79 -3.62
N TRP A 127 -21.13 7.72 -3.92
CA TRP A 127 -19.86 7.39 -3.28
C TRP A 127 -18.73 7.36 -4.29
N LEU A 128 -17.55 7.87 -3.90
CA LEU A 128 -16.32 7.76 -4.67
C LEU A 128 -15.29 6.99 -3.87
N VAL A 129 -14.87 5.82 -4.38
CA VAL A 129 -13.88 4.98 -3.73
C VAL A 129 -12.59 5.01 -4.52
N LEU A 130 -11.53 5.56 -3.92
CA LEU A 130 -10.20 5.63 -4.53
C LEU A 130 -9.34 4.48 -3.99
N THR A 131 -8.97 3.55 -4.86
CA THR A 131 -8.10 2.42 -4.53
C THR A 131 -6.76 2.50 -5.27
N GLY A 132 -5.72 1.84 -4.76
CA GLY A 132 -4.40 1.79 -5.39
C GLY A 132 -3.26 1.55 -4.40
N PRO A 133 -2.02 1.37 -4.90
CA PRO A 133 -0.83 1.15 -4.07
C PRO A 133 -0.49 2.36 -3.20
N SER A 134 0.39 2.17 -2.21
CA SER A 134 0.86 3.28 -1.36
C SER A 134 1.42 4.43 -2.21
N GLY A 135 1.02 5.66 -1.88
CA GLY A 135 1.41 6.91 -2.52
C GLY A 135 1.06 7.05 -4.02
N SER A 136 0.04 6.34 -4.52
CA SER A 136 -0.60 6.61 -5.81
C SER A 136 -1.37 7.94 -5.86
N GLY A 137 -1.35 8.73 -4.78
CA GLY A 137 -2.02 10.03 -4.71
C GLY A 137 -3.47 9.99 -4.21
N LYS A 138 -3.95 8.87 -3.67
CA LYS A 138 -5.31 8.73 -3.09
C LYS A 138 -5.64 9.85 -2.10
N THR A 139 -4.84 9.99 -1.04
CA THR A 139 -5.01 11.06 -0.02
C THR A 139 -4.95 12.45 -0.65
N HIS A 140 -4.08 12.66 -1.62
CA HIS A 140 -3.96 13.94 -2.32
C HIS A 140 -5.25 14.30 -3.07
N LEU A 141 -5.82 13.35 -3.81
CA LEU A 141 -7.10 13.56 -4.49
C LEU A 141 -8.27 13.70 -3.52
N ALA A 142 -8.30 12.91 -2.45
CA ALA A 142 -9.31 13.00 -1.40
C ALA A 142 -9.33 14.40 -0.74
N VAL A 143 -8.14 14.93 -0.42
CA VAL A 143 -8.00 16.31 0.09
C VAL A 143 -8.37 17.35 -0.96
N ALA A 144 -7.98 17.16 -2.22
CA ALA A 144 -8.33 18.07 -3.30
C ALA A 144 -9.86 18.17 -3.49
N ILE A 145 -10.58 17.04 -3.38
CA ILE A 145 -12.04 17.00 -3.37
C ILE A 145 -12.59 17.82 -2.20
N ALA A 146 -12.12 17.56 -0.97
CA ALA A 146 -12.58 18.28 0.21
C ALA A 146 -12.39 19.80 0.07
N ASN A 147 -11.21 20.25 -0.37
CA ASN A 147 -10.92 21.66 -0.60
C ASN A 147 -11.83 22.26 -1.67
N LYS A 148 -12.11 21.53 -2.75
CA LYS A 148 -12.98 22.02 -3.81
C LYS A 148 -14.44 22.15 -3.38
N CYS A 149 -14.94 21.22 -2.55
CA CYS A 149 -16.26 21.34 -1.92
C CYS A 149 -16.33 22.59 -1.02
N ILE A 150 -15.29 22.84 -0.24
CA ILE A 150 -15.21 24.04 0.63
C ILE A 150 -15.20 25.34 -0.17
N GLU A 151 -14.46 25.40 -1.28
CA GLU A 151 -14.50 26.54 -2.21
C GLU A 151 -15.90 26.81 -2.77
N ARG A 152 -16.72 25.77 -2.93
CA ARG A 152 -18.12 25.85 -3.39
C ARG A 152 -19.11 26.09 -2.25
N ASN A 153 -18.64 26.49 -1.06
CA ASN A 153 -19.46 26.69 0.15
C ASN A 153 -20.20 25.43 0.63
N GLN A 154 -19.70 24.24 0.30
CA GLN A 154 -20.21 22.97 0.82
C GLN A 154 -19.40 22.51 2.04
N THR A 155 -20.09 21.98 3.04
CA THR A 155 -19.47 21.48 4.25
C THR A 155 -18.88 20.09 4.01
N ALA A 156 -17.56 20.02 3.90
CA ALA A 156 -16.82 18.76 3.83
C ALA A 156 -16.06 18.50 5.13
N PHE A 157 -15.97 17.24 5.56
CA PHE A 157 -15.18 16.83 6.72
C PHE A 157 -14.19 15.75 6.31
N PHE A 158 -12.90 16.03 6.53
CA PHE A 158 -11.80 15.10 6.25
C PHE A 158 -11.32 14.46 7.53
N ILE A 159 -11.21 13.14 7.55
CA ILE A 159 -10.61 12.43 8.67
C ILE A 159 -9.91 11.15 8.20
N VAL A 160 -8.75 10.86 8.79
CA VAL A 160 -8.08 9.58 8.60
C VAL A 160 -8.79 8.53 9.47
N ALA A 161 -9.05 7.35 8.93
CA ALA A 161 -9.80 6.30 9.63
C ALA A 161 -9.16 5.91 10.97
N ALA A 162 -7.82 5.85 11.04
CA ALA A 162 -7.09 5.60 12.28
C ALA A 162 -7.33 6.70 13.32
N ASP A 163 -7.20 7.97 12.94
CA ASP A 163 -7.43 9.12 13.82
C ASP A 163 -8.87 9.16 14.33
N LEU A 164 -9.85 8.85 13.47
CA LEU A 164 -11.26 8.72 13.87
C LEU A 164 -11.42 7.70 15.00
N LEU A 165 -10.85 6.50 14.82
CA LEU A 165 -10.95 5.43 15.81
C LEU A 165 -10.24 5.80 17.11
N ASP A 166 -9.09 6.46 17.05
CA ASP A 166 -8.39 6.92 18.25
C ASP A 166 -9.16 8.00 19.00
N HIS A 167 -9.79 8.95 18.31
CA HIS A 167 -10.68 9.93 18.94
C HIS A 167 -11.90 9.25 19.59
N LEU A 168 -12.53 8.31 18.89
CA LEU A 168 -13.64 7.52 19.43
C LEU A 168 -13.23 6.69 20.65
N ARG A 169 -12.00 6.16 20.67
CA ARG A 169 -11.46 5.39 21.80
C ARG A 169 -11.10 6.29 22.98
N ALA A 170 -10.49 7.45 22.75
CA ALA A 170 -10.14 8.40 23.80
C ALA A 170 -11.39 8.96 24.51
N ALA A 171 -12.46 9.18 23.75
CA ALA A 171 -13.74 9.65 24.28
C ALA A 171 -14.53 8.57 25.05
N TYR A 172 -14.07 7.31 25.06
CA TYR A 172 -14.63 6.22 25.87
C TYR A 172 -14.22 6.26 27.35
N SER A 173 -13.61 7.34 27.80
CA SER A 173 -13.31 7.55 29.22
C SER A 173 -14.61 7.85 29.98
N PRO A 174 -14.89 7.17 31.12
CA PRO A 174 -16.15 7.31 31.87
C PRO A 174 -16.42 8.73 32.41
N GLU A 175 -15.45 9.64 32.29
CA GLU A 175 -15.54 11.02 32.77
C GLU A 175 -16.09 12.01 31.74
N ASN A 176 -16.27 11.64 30.45
CA ASN A 176 -16.79 12.60 29.46
C ASN A 176 -17.53 12.00 28.23
N PRO A 177 -18.68 11.34 28.42
CA PRO A 177 -19.44 10.67 27.35
C PRO A 177 -19.98 11.60 26.24
N VAL A 178 -20.15 12.90 26.53
CA VAL A 178 -20.76 13.87 25.59
C VAL A 178 -19.89 14.10 24.35
N SER A 179 -18.56 14.04 24.48
CA SER A 179 -17.63 14.28 23.36
C SER A 179 -17.58 13.14 22.34
N TYR A 180 -17.94 11.91 22.75
CA TYR A 180 -17.94 10.74 21.89
C TYR A 180 -19.10 10.78 20.90
N ASP A 181 -20.32 10.97 21.43
CA ASP A 181 -21.55 10.95 20.64
C ASP A 181 -21.57 12.08 19.61
N ASP A 182 -21.06 13.26 19.99
CA ASP A 182 -21.02 14.43 19.10
C ASP A 182 -20.13 14.19 17.86
N LEU A 183 -18.91 13.65 18.02
CA LEU A 183 -18.02 13.36 16.89
C LEU A 183 -18.56 12.22 16.02
N PHE A 184 -19.08 11.17 16.66
CA PHE A 184 -19.62 10.01 15.95
C PHE A 184 -20.84 10.41 15.09
N GLU A 185 -21.75 11.20 15.64
CA GLU A 185 -22.91 11.73 14.90
C GLU A 185 -22.52 12.77 13.86
N GLN A 186 -21.50 13.59 14.12
CA GLN A 186 -20.96 14.53 13.13
C GLN A 186 -20.46 13.79 11.89
N VAL A 187 -19.66 12.73 12.06
CA VAL A 187 -19.15 11.91 10.93
C VAL A 187 -20.27 11.18 10.20
N ARG A 188 -21.31 10.72 10.93
CA ARG A 188 -22.47 10.07 10.33
C ARG A 188 -23.31 11.01 9.46
N ASN A 189 -23.48 12.27 9.86
CA ASN A 189 -24.47 13.18 9.26
C ASN A 189 -23.86 14.35 8.48
N VAL A 190 -22.53 14.47 8.39
CA VAL A 190 -21.90 15.53 7.59
C VAL A 190 -22.29 15.42 6.10
N PRO A 191 -22.56 16.55 5.40
CA PRO A 191 -22.97 16.55 4.00
C PRO A 191 -21.98 15.83 3.06
N VAL A 192 -20.68 16.12 3.20
CA VAL A 192 -19.63 15.42 2.45
C VAL A 192 -18.60 14.88 3.44
N LEU A 193 -18.45 13.56 3.51
CA LEU A 193 -17.42 12.90 4.31
C LEU A 193 -16.28 12.45 3.41
N VAL A 194 -15.04 12.75 3.80
CA VAL A 194 -13.83 12.17 3.22
C VAL A 194 -13.15 11.33 4.29
N LEU A 195 -13.22 10.01 4.13
CA LEU A 195 -12.61 9.02 5.01
C LEU A 195 -11.32 8.49 4.35
N ASP A 196 -10.18 8.91 4.88
CA ASP A 196 -8.88 8.56 4.31
C ASP A 196 -8.25 7.33 4.98
N ASP A 197 -7.51 6.56 4.18
CA ASP A 197 -6.74 5.36 4.53
C ASP A 197 -7.55 4.30 5.29
N LEU A 198 -8.68 3.90 4.71
CA LEU A 198 -9.45 2.77 5.21
C LEU A 198 -8.64 1.48 5.01
N SER A 199 -8.05 0.99 6.10
CA SER A 199 -7.32 -0.28 6.15
C SER A 199 -7.82 -1.13 7.32
N MET A 200 -8.03 -2.41 7.06
CA MET A 200 -8.67 -3.34 8.00
C MET A 200 -7.77 -4.49 8.45
N ALA A 201 -6.56 -4.61 7.86
CA ALA A 201 -5.68 -5.75 8.04
C ALA A 201 -5.30 -6.04 9.50
N ASN A 202 -5.38 -5.02 10.39
CA ASN A 202 -5.12 -5.15 11.83
C ASN A 202 -6.17 -4.45 12.70
N ALA A 203 -7.37 -4.18 12.18
CA ALA A 203 -8.40 -3.49 12.93
C ALA A 203 -8.97 -4.39 14.05
N THR A 204 -9.10 -3.85 15.27
CA THR A 204 -9.76 -4.57 16.37
C THR A 204 -11.25 -4.82 16.04
N PRO A 205 -11.89 -5.87 16.56
CA PRO A 205 -13.32 -6.12 16.31
C PRO A 205 -14.21 -4.91 16.59
N TRP A 206 -13.88 -4.13 17.64
CA TRP A 206 -14.55 -2.87 17.95
C TRP A 206 -14.39 -1.82 16.83
N ALA A 207 -13.17 -1.64 16.31
CA ALA A 207 -12.91 -0.70 15.22
C ALA A 207 -13.69 -1.09 13.95
N GLN A 208 -13.74 -2.39 13.63
CA GLN A 208 -14.52 -2.89 12.51
C GLN A 208 -16.02 -2.61 12.68
N GLU A 209 -16.56 -2.85 13.88
CA GLU A 209 -17.96 -2.57 14.22
C GLU A 209 -18.29 -1.07 14.04
N LYS A 210 -17.43 -0.17 14.55
CA LYS A 210 -17.66 1.29 14.45
C LYS A 210 -17.58 1.81 13.02
N LEU A 211 -16.59 1.37 12.25
CA LEU A 211 -16.49 1.72 10.82
C LEU A 211 -17.71 1.22 10.05
N PHE A 212 -18.15 -0.01 10.32
CA PHE A 212 -19.36 -0.56 9.71
C PHE A 212 -20.60 0.27 10.05
N GLN A 213 -20.78 0.71 11.30
CA GLN A 213 -21.92 1.56 11.70
C GLN A 213 -21.96 2.87 10.92
N ILE A 214 -20.81 3.54 10.75
CA ILE A 214 -20.71 4.79 10.00
C ILE A 214 -21.00 4.55 8.51
N ILE A 215 -20.33 3.57 7.91
CA ILE A 215 -20.46 3.27 6.48
C ILE A 215 -21.90 2.84 6.15
N ASN A 216 -22.48 1.94 6.95
CA ASN A 216 -23.85 1.46 6.74
C ASN A 216 -24.90 2.58 6.90
N HIS A 217 -24.74 3.46 7.89
CA HIS A 217 -25.63 4.62 8.05
C HIS A 217 -25.59 5.54 6.83
N ARG A 218 -24.39 5.91 6.37
CA ARG A 218 -24.23 6.82 5.24
C ARG A 218 -24.70 6.20 3.93
N TYR A 219 -24.49 4.89 3.77
CA TYR A 219 -24.94 4.13 2.60
C TYR A 219 -26.47 4.11 2.53
N ASN A 220 -27.14 3.76 3.64
CA ASN A 220 -28.61 3.73 3.71
C ASN A 220 -29.25 5.10 3.48
N ASN A 221 -28.57 6.19 3.86
CA ASN A 221 -29.05 7.56 3.68
C ASN A 221 -28.53 8.21 2.38
N SER A 222 -27.80 7.48 1.54
CA SER A 222 -27.20 7.99 0.28
C SER A 222 -26.38 9.27 0.46
N LEU A 223 -25.68 9.40 1.59
CA LEU A 223 -24.90 10.59 1.91
C LEU A 223 -23.57 10.59 1.12
N PRO A 224 -23.21 11.72 0.47
CA PRO A 224 -21.97 11.82 -0.32
C PRO A 224 -20.73 11.46 0.48
N THR A 225 -19.99 10.45 0.02
CA THR A 225 -18.84 9.91 0.76
C THR A 225 -17.69 9.58 -0.16
N VAL A 226 -16.50 10.09 0.15
CA VAL A 226 -15.25 9.70 -0.48
C VAL A 226 -14.50 8.79 0.46
N VAL A 227 -14.08 7.62 -0.01
CA VAL A 227 -13.29 6.67 0.77
C VAL A 227 -12.00 6.38 0.02
N THR A 228 -10.86 6.45 0.70
CA THR A 228 -9.61 5.92 0.13
C THR A 228 -9.28 4.59 0.77
N VAL A 229 -8.90 3.61 -0.05
CA VAL A 229 -8.56 2.26 0.39
C VAL A 229 -7.15 1.92 -0.07
N ARG A 230 -6.36 1.38 0.85
CA ARG A 230 -5.02 0.86 0.54
C ARG A 230 -5.14 -0.58 0.03
N GLY A 231 -4.74 -0.83 -1.21
CA GLY A 231 -4.84 -2.16 -1.80
C GLY A 231 -6.23 -2.46 -2.40
N PRO A 232 -6.41 -3.68 -2.95
CA PRO A 232 -7.65 -4.11 -3.59
C PRO A 232 -8.82 -4.21 -2.60
N LEU A 233 -10.03 -3.88 -3.06
CA LEU A 233 -11.25 -3.90 -2.23
C LEU A 233 -11.60 -5.30 -1.72
N GLN A 234 -11.13 -6.35 -2.40
CA GLN A 234 -11.31 -7.75 -2.01
C GLN A 234 -10.71 -8.06 -0.63
N ARG A 235 -9.80 -7.23 -0.11
CA ARG A 235 -9.24 -7.35 1.25
C ARG A 235 -10.16 -6.84 2.35
N LEU A 236 -11.20 -6.10 2.00
CA LEU A 236 -12.17 -5.63 2.97
C LEU A 236 -13.16 -6.75 3.28
N ASP A 237 -13.65 -6.76 4.52
CA ASP A 237 -14.73 -7.66 4.93
C ASP A 237 -15.91 -7.56 3.97
N ASP A 238 -16.57 -8.69 3.69
CA ASP A 238 -17.73 -8.81 2.78
C ASP A 238 -18.79 -7.75 3.04
N SER A 239 -19.01 -7.45 4.32
CA SER A 239 -19.98 -6.46 4.78
C SER A 239 -19.64 -5.05 4.29
N LEU A 240 -18.38 -4.62 4.30
CA LEU A 240 -17.96 -3.31 3.83
C LEU A 240 -17.77 -3.27 2.32
N ARG A 241 -17.15 -4.32 1.77
CA ARG A 241 -16.87 -4.47 0.35
C ARG A 241 -18.12 -4.30 -0.50
N THR A 242 -19.21 -4.98 -0.15
CA THR A 242 -20.47 -4.91 -0.89
C THR A 242 -21.07 -3.50 -0.97
N ARG A 243 -20.85 -2.65 0.03
CA ARG A 243 -21.32 -1.25 0.00
C ARG A 243 -20.37 -0.34 -0.78
N LEU A 244 -19.06 -0.59 -0.68
CA LEU A 244 -18.03 0.21 -1.33
C LEU A 244 -17.87 -0.10 -2.83
N GLU A 245 -18.10 -1.34 -3.24
CA GLU A 245 -18.12 -1.74 -4.66
C GLU A 245 -19.35 -1.19 -5.38
N GLY A 246 -20.42 -0.86 -4.64
CA GLY A 246 -21.62 -0.25 -5.20
C GLY A 246 -22.27 -1.12 -6.26
N ALA A 247 -22.52 -2.40 -5.97
CA ALA A 247 -23.16 -3.34 -6.92
C ALA A 247 -24.55 -2.87 -7.41
N ASP A 248 -25.14 -1.89 -6.73
CA ASP A 248 -26.39 -1.21 -7.03
C ASP A 248 -26.22 0.13 -7.78
N GLY A 249 -24.99 0.51 -8.13
CA GLY A 249 -24.66 1.77 -8.80
C GLY A 249 -24.48 2.98 -7.88
N THR A 250 -24.49 2.78 -6.56
CA THR A 250 -24.34 3.88 -5.58
C THR A 250 -22.90 4.37 -5.39
N ALA A 251 -21.91 3.53 -5.72
CA ALA A 251 -20.49 3.84 -5.59
C ALA A 251 -19.75 3.75 -6.93
N THR A 252 -18.86 4.70 -7.17
CA THR A 252 -17.90 4.67 -8.26
C THR A 252 -16.54 4.30 -7.71
N VAL A 253 -16.00 3.15 -8.10
CA VAL A 253 -14.66 2.71 -7.72
C VAL A 253 -13.66 3.12 -8.78
N VAL A 254 -12.59 3.82 -8.39
CA VAL A 254 -11.51 4.24 -9.29
C VAL A 254 -10.18 3.79 -8.73
N GLN A 255 -9.43 3.06 -9.56
CA GLN A 255 -8.09 2.60 -9.23
C GLN A 255 -7.06 3.60 -9.76
N LEU A 256 -6.19 4.12 -8.89
CA LEU A 256 -5.23 5.20 -9.19
C LEU A 256 -3.82 4.70 -9.56
N GLY A 257 -3.69 3.41 -9.84
CA GLY A 257 -2.42 2.80 -10.20
C GLY A 257 -2.45 1.30 -10.00
N ASN A 258 -1.55 0.59 -10.67
CA ASN A 258 -1.42 -0.85 -10.48
C ASN A 258 -0.80 -1.13 -9.11
N PHE A 259 -1.30 -2.14 -8.41
CA PHE A 259 -0.73 -2.59 -7.14
C PHE A 259 0.71 -3.10 -7.28
N ASN A 260 1.26 -3.14 -8.51
CA ASN A 260 2.52 -3.77 -8.88
C ASN A 260 3.74 -2.84 -8.93
N SER A 261 3.62 -1.53 -8.67
CA SER A 261 4.66 -0.58 -9.11
C SER A 261 5.64 -0.04 -8.05
N ARG A 262 5.60 -0.45 -6.76
CA ARG A 262 6.46 0.20 -5.74
C ARG A 262 7.38 -0.66 -4.86
N LEU A 263 7.34 -1.99 -4.89
CA LEU A 263 8.46 -2.81 -4.34
C LEU A 263 9.46 -3.27 -5.39
N VAL A 264 9.17 -3.00 -6.66
CA VAL A 264 10.15 -3.16 -7.74
C VAL A 264 11.35 -2.24 -7.49
N LEU A 265 11.15 -1.08 -6.87
CA LEU A 265 12.21 -0.18 -6.39
C LEU A 265 12.94 -0.75 -5.15
N GLY A 266 13.71 -1.82 -5.34
CA GLY A 266 14.75 -2.27 -4.42
C GLY A 266 14.84 -3.78 -4.19
N ILE A 267 13.72 -4.51 -4.19
CA ILE A 267 13.69 -5.95 -3.82
C ILE A 267 13.50 -6.84 -5.04
N GLY A 268 12.61 -6.44 -5.96
CA GLY A 268 12.23 -7.21 -7.15
C GLY A 268 12.96 -6.80 -8.43
N GLU A 269 13.81 -5.78 -8.39
CA GLU A 269 14.55 -5.29 -9.56
C GLU A 269 15.76 -6.16 -9.88
N VAL A 270 15.96 -6.42 -11.16
CA VAL A 270 17.25 -6.93 -11.63
C VAL A 270 18.22 -5.76 -11.69
N ARG A 271 19.33 -5.86 -10.95
CA ARG A 271 20.37 -4.83 -10.95
C ARG A 271 20.92 -4.59 -12.35
N ALA A 272 21.10 -3.32 -12.73
CA ALA A 272 21.62 -2.93 -14.05
C ALA A 272 22.95 -3.61 -14.38
N GLU A 273 23.86 -3.74 -13.40
CA GLU A 273 25.16 -4.38 -13.63
C GLU A 273 25.04 -5.89 -13.94
N MET A 274 23.97 -6.53 -13.45
CA MET A 274 23.68 -7.94 -13.76
C MET A 274 23.09 -8.07 -15.16
N LEU A 275 22.16 -7.19 -15.54
CA LEU A 275 21.55 -7.16 -16.88
C LEU A 275 22.58 -6.94 -18.00
N GLU A 276 23.57 -6.10 -17.77
CA GLU A 276 24.64 -5.85 -18.76
C GLU A 276 25.57 -7.05 -18.94
N ARG A 277 25.83 -7.80 -17.87
CA ARG A 277 26.85 -8.87 -17.87
C ARG A 277 26.26 -10.24 -18.16
N MET A 278 25.08 -10.54 -17.64
CA MET A 278 24.47 -11.87 -17.65
C MET A 278 23.42 -11.99 -18.76
N THR A 279 23.86 -11.85 -20.01
CA THR A 279 23.02 -12.00 -21.20
C THR A 279 23.16 -13.39 -21.81
N PHE A 280 22.22 -13.78 -22.66
CA PHE A 280 22.32 -15.04 -23.41
C PHE A 280 23.52 -15.11 -24.36
N ASP A 281 24.05 -13.97 -24.79
CA ASP A 281 25.24 -13.90 -25.66
C ASP A 281 26.54 -14.09 -24.89
N ASN A 282 26.55 -13.69 -23.61
CA ASN A 282 27.71 -13.77 -22.73
C ASN A 282 27.78 -15.11 -21.95
N PHE A 283 26.85 -16.02 -22.17
CA PHE A 283 26.85 -17.32 -21.51
C PHE A 283 27.69 -18.32 -22.30
N ASP A 284 28.62 -18.98 -21.60
CA ASP A 284 29.59 -19.88 -22.20
C ASP A 284 29.07 -21.33 -22.18
N THR A 285 28.68 -21.84 -23.35
CA THR A 285 28.21 -23.23 -23.52
C THR A 285 29.35 -24.23 -23.70
N LEU A 286 30.59 -23.77 -23.92
CA LEU A 286 31.76 -24.65 -24.04
C LEU A 286 32.24 -25.17 -22.69
N GLY A 287 31.79 -24.53 -21.61
CA GLY A 287 32.18 -24.82 -20.24
C GLY A 287 33.63 -24.42 -19.94
N GLY A 288 34.08 -24.68 -18.72
CA GLY A 288 35.48 -24.45 -18.35
C GLY A 288 36.44 -25.46 -19.01
N ALA A 289 37.76 -25.26 -18.84
CA ALA A 289 38.80 -26.10 -19.45
C ALA A 289 38.71 -27.60 -19.10
N SER A 290 37.99 -27.96 -18.04
CA SER A 290 37.75 -29.33 -17.60
C SER A 290 36.35 -29.88 -17.91
N ALA A 291 35.54 -29.19 -18.73
CA ALA A 291 34.18 -29.62 -19.06
C ALA A 291 34.20 -30.85 -19.99
N SER A 292 33.42 -31.87 -19.64
CA SER A 292 33.19 -33.05 -20.48
C SER A 292 32.21 -32.75 -21.62
N ASP A 293 32.11 -33.63 -22.62
CA ASP A 293 31.11 -33.48 -23.69
C ASP A 293 29.68 -33.50 -23.15
N GLN A 294 29.43 -34.30 -22.11
CA GLN A 294 28.14 -34.34 -21.40
C GLN A 294 27.83 -33.00 -20.70
N ASP A 295 28.85 -32.33 -20.13
CA ASP A 295 28.66 -31.02 -19.52
C ASP A 295 28.29 -29.96 -20.55
N ARG A 296 28.94 -29.98 -21.72
CA ARG A 296 28.63 -29.07 -22.84
C ARG A 296 27.22 -29.30 -23.38
N GLU A 297 26.82 -30.55 -23.55
CA GLU A 297 25.45 -30.90 -23.97
C GLU A 297 24.42 -30.39 -22.95
N SER A 298 24.70 -30.56 -21.64
CA SER A 298 23.82 -30.01 -20.58
C SER A 298 23.72 -28.49 -20.62
N LEU A 299 24.85 -27.79 -20.89
CA LEU A 299 24.92 -26.33 -20.96
C LEU A 299 24.20 -25.78 -22.19
N ASP A 300 24.28 -26.47 -23.33
CA ASP A 300 23.57 -26.10 -24.56
C ASP A 300 22.06 -26.30 -24.41
N LEU A 301 21.66 -27.44 -23.84
CA LEU A 301 20.26 -27.79 -23.61
C LEU A 301 19.58 -26.83 -22.63
N VAL A 302 20.24 -26.49 -21.50
CA VAL A 302 19.70 -25.51 -20.54
C VAL A 302 19.66 -24.10 -21.13
N MET A 303 20.65 -23.72 -21.94
CA MET A 303 20.66 -22.43 -22.65
C MET A 303 19.48 -22.34 -23.62
N HIS A 304 19.24 -23.40 -24.40
CA HIS A 304 18.12 -23.46 -25.34
C HIS A 304 16.77 -23.38 -24.61
N ALA A 305 16.60 -24.16 -23.54
CA ALA A 305 15.39 -24.12 -22.72
C ALA A 305 15.14 -22.72 -22.11
N ALA A 306 16.19 -22.09 -21.57
CA ALA A 306 16.11 -20.74 -21.01
C ALA A 306 15.76 -19.68 -22.06
N ARG A 307 16.35 -19.75 -23.27
CA ARG A 307 15.99 -18.85 -24.37
C ARG A 307 14.53 -19.01 -24.78
N THR A 308 14.07 -20.25 -24.96
CA THR A 308 12.67 -20.52 -25.32
C THR A 308 11.71 -19.97 -24.28
N PHE A 309 11.98 -20.23 -23.00
CA PHE A 309 11.18 -19.68 -21.89
C PHE A 309 11.21 -18.15 -21.83
N ALA A 310 12.32 -17.52 -22.21
CA ALA A 310 12.42 -16.06 -22.24
C ALA A 310 11.59 -15.40 -23.34
N TYR A 311 11.33 -16.08 -24.46
CA TYR A 311 10.48 -15.56 -25.54
C TYR A 311 9.00 -15.84 -25.31
N ASP A 312 8.68 -17.01 -24.76
CA ASP A 312 7.31 -17.43 -24.46
C ASP A 312 7.26 -18.11 -23.08
N PRO A 313 7.15 -17.32 -22.00
CA PRO A 313 7.13 -17.87 -20.65
C PRO A 313 5.83 -18.63 -20.41
N ASP A 314 5.93 -19.96 -20.37
CA ASP A 314 4.84 -20.86 -19.99
C ASP A 314 5.32 -21.87 -18.97
N GLY A 315 4.46 -22.15 -17.98
CA GLY A 315 4.79 -23.02 -16.87
C GLY A 315 6.00 -22.54 -16.07
N TRP A 316 6.78 -23.48 -15.55
CA TRP A 316 7.88 -23.20 -14.63
C TRP A 316 9.19 -23.73 -15.20
N LEU A 317 10.29 -23.01 -14.97
CA LEU A 317 11.63 -23.44 -15.33
C LEU A 317 12.48 -23.62 -14.06
N LEU A 318 12.88 -24.85 -13.78
CA LEU A 318 13.72 -25.18 -12.63
C LEU A 318 15.15 -25.48 -13.09
N LEU A 319 16.09 -24.61 -12.71
CA LEU A 319 17.52 -24.76 -12.99
C LEU A 319 18.24 -25.31 -11.75
N THR A 320 18.79 -26.53 -11.84
CA THR A 320 19.55 -27.13 -10.74
C THR A 320 21.01 -27.38 -11.12
N GLY A 321 21.90 -27.49 -10.14
CA GLY A 321 23.31 -27.82 -10.38
C GLY A 321 24.27 -27.19 -9.37
N PRO A 322 25.59 -27.45 -9.49
CA PRO A 322 26.57 -26.99 -8.51
C PRO A 322 26.74 -25.47 -8.51
N ARG A 323 27.27 -24.91 -7.41
CA ARG A 323 27.53 -23.47 -7.31
C ARG A 323 28.49 -23.02 -8.44
N GLY A 324 28.15 -21.91 -9.08
CA GLY A 324 28.95 -21.35 -10.18
C GLY A 324 28.78 -22.05 -11.54
N SER A 325 27.75 -22.87 -11.73
CA SER A 325 27.39 -23.50 -13.01
C SER A 325 26.61 -22.59 -13.99
N GLY A 326 26.31 -21.34 -13.60
CA GLY A 326 25.63 -20.37 -14.47
C GLY A 326 24.10 -20.27 -14.32
N LYS A 327 23.48 -20.94 -13.35
CA LYS A 327 22.02 -20.85 -13.10
C LYS A 327 21.51 -19.41 -12.95
N THR A 328 22.10 -18.63 -12.04
CA THR A 328 21.76 -17.22 -11.83
C THR A 328 21.96 -16.38 -13.10
N HIS A 329 22.98 -16.71 -13.90
CA HIS A 329 23.22 -16.02 -15.17
C HIS A 329 22.04 -16.21 -16.12
N LEU A 330 21.59 -17.46 -16.30
CA LEU A 330 20.44 -17.76 -17.16
C LEU A 330 19.14 -17.15 -16.62
N ALA A 331 18.92 -17.20 -15.31
CA ALA A 331 17.76 -16.58 -14.67
C ALA A 331 17.71 -15.05 -14.92
N VAL A 332 18.87 -14.38 -14.83
CA VAL A 332 18.99 -12.95 -15.15
C VAL A 332 18.83 -12.69 -16.66
N ALA A 333 19.36 -13.56 -17.52
CA ALA A 333 19.21 -13.42 -18.97
C ALA A 333 17.73 -13.51 -19.40
N ILE A 334 16.97 -14.44 -18.83
CA ILE A 334 15.51 -14.57 -19.01
C ILE A 334 14.81 -13.28 -18.57
N ALA A 335 15.11 -12.82 -17.35
CA ALA A 335 14.52 -11.60 -16.79
C ALA A 335 14.81 -10.38 -17.68
N GLY A 336 16.06 -10.23 -18.13
CA GLY A 336 16.47 -9.14 -18.99
C GLY A 336 15.76 -9.11 -20.34
N GLU A 337 15.52 -10.27 -20.94
CA GLU A 337 14.79 -10.35 -22.21
C GLU A 337 13.31 -10.01 -22.05
N GLN A 338 12.66 -10.49 -20.99
CA GLN A 338 11.28 -10.12 -20.65
C GLN A 338 11.14 -8.62 -20.35
N LEU A 339 12.10 -8.02 -19.64
CA LEU A 339 12.12 -6.58 -19.40
C LEU A 339 12.24 -5.77 -20.71
N LYS A 340 13.04 -6.22 -21.69
CA LYS A 340 13.13 -5.58 -23.01
C LYS A 340 11.81 -5.65 -23.79
N GLN A 341 11.05 -6.72 -23.60
CA GLN A 341 9.72 -6.89 -24.21
C GLN A 341 8.62 -6.08 -23.48
N GLY A 342 8.97 -5.36 -22.41
CA GLY A 342 8.04 -4.54 -21.62
C GLY A 342 7.23 -5.34 -20.59
N SER A 343 7.55 -6.61 -20.37
CA SER A 343 6.94 -7.43 -19.33
C SER A 343 7.46 -7.05 -17.95
N GLN A 344 6.60 -7.20 -16.94
CA GLN A 344 6.99 -7.04 -15.54
C GLN A 344 7.67 -8.30 -15.03
N VAL A 345 8.84 -8.14 -14.42
CA VAL A 345 9.61 -9.22 -13.80
C VAL A 345 9.88 -8.89 -12.35
N PHE A 346 9.70 -9.86 -11.46
CA PHE A 346 10.15 -9.79 -10.08
C PHE A 346 11.32 -10.74 -9.89
N PHE A 347 12.52 -10.21 -9.73
CA PHE A 347 13.72 -10.98 -9.45
C PHE A 347 14.06 -10.89 -7.98
N ALA A 348 14.16 -12.03 -7.30
CA ALA A 348 14.47 -12.09 -5.89
C ALA A 348 15.51 -13.16 -5.58
N PHE A 349 16.53 -12.77 -4.83
CA PHE A 349 17.38 -13.71 -4.11
C PHE A 349 16.64 -14.19 -2.86
N VAL A 350 16.38 -15.50 -2.76
CA VAL A 350 15.46 -16.07 -1.77
C VAL A 350 15.80 -15.67 -0.31
N PRO A 351 17.07 -15.75 0.15
CA PRO A 351 17.41 -15.28 1.50
C PRO A 351 17.07 -13.80 1.75
N THR A 352 17.38 -12.92 0.80
CA THR A 352 17.07 -11.48 0.91
C THR A 352 15.57 -11.22 0.89
N LEU A 353 14.82 -11.94 0.05
CA LEU A 353 13.37 -11.88 0.02
C LEU A 353 12.75 -12.22 1.38
N LEU A 354 13.22 -13.28 2.02
CA LEU A 354 12.74 -13.70 3.34
C LEU A 354 13.06 -12.67 4.42
N ASP A 355 14.22 -12.03 4.38
CA ASP A 355 14.56 -10.95 5.31
C ASP A 355 13.65 -9.73 5.13
N HIS A 356 13.33 -9.37 3.88
CA HIS A 356 12.37 -8.31 3.59
C HIS A 356 10.96 -8.66 4.06
N LEU A 357 10.48 -9.88 3.78
CA LEU A 357 9.19 -10.35 4.28
C LEU A 357 9.14 -10.30 5.81
N ARG A 358 10.23 -10.64 6.49
CA ARG A 358 10.31 -10.53 7.96
C ARG A 358 10.25 -9.08 8.43
N ALA A 359 10.93 -8.15 7.74
CA ALA A 359 10.91 -6.73 8.08
C ALA A 359 9.52 -6.09 7.93
N THR A 360 8.68 -6.59 7.01
CA THR A 360 7.31 -6.07 6.85
C THR A 360 6.37 -6.30 8.04
N PHE A 361 6.74 -7.16 9.00
CA PHE A 361 5.99 -7.36 10.24
C PHE A 361 6.28 -6.30 11.31
N SER A 362 7.26 -5.40 11.08
CA SER A 362 7.53 -4.30 12.00
C SER A 362 6.43 -3.22 11.91
N PRO A 363 5.95 -2.68 13.06
CA PRO A 363 4.91 -1.64 13.09
C PRO A 363 5.27 -0.37 12.28
N ASP A 364 6.56 -0.07 12.17
CA ASP A 364 7.09 1.09 11.45
C ASP A 364 7.40 0.80 9.97
N SER A 365 7.05 -0.39 9.46
CA SER A 365 7.33 -0.74 8.06
C SER A 365 6.49 0.13 7.10
N PRO A 366 7.12 0.85 6.16
CA PRO A 366 6.40 1.63 5.15
C PRO A 366 5.63 0.75 4.16
N VAL A 367 5.90 -0.56 4.16
CA VAL A 367 5.32 -1.56 3.26
C VAL A 367 4.64 -2.65 4.09
N GLY A 368 3.36 -2.90 3.80
CA GLY A 368 2.63 -4.00 4.43
C GLY A 368 3.03 -5.35 3.84
N TYR A 369 3.12 -6.37 4.70
CA TYR A 369 3.41 -7.75 4.31
C TYR A 369 2.53 -8.23 3.14
N ASP A 370 1.22 -7.96 3.22
CA ASP A 370 0.26 -8.40 2.19
C ASP A 370 0.46 -7.72 0.83
N GLU A 371 1.00 -6.51 0.80
CA GLU A 371 1.31 -5.81 -0.47
C GLU A 371 2.48 -6.49 -1.18
N LEU A 372 3.55 -6.80 -0.44
CA LEU A 372 4.69 -7.54 -0.98
C LEU A 372 4.31 -8.95 -1.40
N PHE A 373 3.54 -9.64 -0.57
CA PHE A 373 3.12 -11.02 -0.85
C PHE A 373 2.25 -11.13 -2.10
N GLU A 374 1.28 -10.22 -2.28
CA GLU A 374 0.42 -10.19 -3.46
C GLU A 374 1.19 -9.88 -4.75
N GLN A 375 2.17 -8.98 -4.68
CA GLN A 375 2.98 -8.66 -5.86
C GLN A 375 3.80 -9.85 -6.34
N ILE A 376 4.40 -10.61 -5.41
CA ILE A 376 5.13 -11.84 -5.74
C ILE A 376 4.17 -12.87 -6.37
N ASN A 377 2.94 -12.94 -5.87
CA ASN A 377 1.94 -13.88 -6.35
C ASN A 377 1.35 -13.52 -7.72
N SER A 378 1.23 -12.24 -8.04
CA SER A 378 0.54 -11.75 -9.26
C SER A 378 1.47 -11.30 -10.39
N VAL A 379 2.78 -11.20 -10.16
CA VAL A 379 3.72 -10.77 -11.20
C VAL A 379 3.72 -11.73 -12.40
N PRO A 380 3.75 -11.21 -13.65
CA PRO A 380 3.79 -12.04 -14.87
C PRO A 380 4.95 -13.02 -14.90
N LEU A 381 6.15 -12.59 -14.50
CA LEU A 381 7.31 -13.45 -14.33
C LEU A 381 7.93 -13.29 -12.94
N LEU A 382 8.00 -14.38 -12.18
CA LEU A 382 8.74 -14.45 -10.93
C LEU A 382 10.04 -15.22 -11.14
N VAL A 383 11.16 -14.67 -10.66
CA VAL A 383 12.45 -15.34 -10.60
C VAL A 383 12.88 -15.47 -9.14
N LEU A 384 12.98 -16.71 -8.65
CA LEU A 384 13.49 -17.06 -7.33
C LEU A 384 14.89 -17.65 -7.47
N ASP A 385 15.91 -16.85 -7.15
CA ASP A 385 17.30 -17.26 -7.22
C ASP A 385 17.80 -17.83 -5.88
N ASP A 386 18.53 -18.95 -5.97
CA ASP A 386 19.19 -19.67 -4.87
C ASP A 386 18.24 -20.24 -3.82
N LEU A 387 17.15 -20.88 -4.29
CA LEU A 387 16.22 -21.62 -3.45
C LEU A 387 16.93 -22.82 -2.78
N GLY A 388 16.84 -22.90 -1.46
CA GLY A 388 17.49 -23.91 -0.62
C GLY A 388 18.79 -23.44 0.05
N ALA A 389 19.23 -22.20 -0.20
CA ALA A 389 20.38 -21.59 0.50
C ALA A 389 19.97 -20.84 1.79
N GLU A 390 18.67 -20.72 2.07
CA GLU A 390 18.13 -20.02 3.23
C GLU A 390 18.34 -20.77 4.56
N SER A 391 18.29 -20.03 5.66
CA SER A 391 18.23 -20.62 7.00
C SER A 391 16.92 -21.39 7.16
N SER A 392 16.99 -22.67 7.51
CA SER A 392 15.89 -23.64 7.64
C SER A 392 14.93 -23.34 8.81
N THR A 393 14.37 -22.13 8.85
CA THR A 393 13.29 -21.78 9.78
C THR A 393 11.96 -22.29 9.23
N VAL A 394 11.12 -22.84 10.11
CA VAL A 394 9.76 -23.30 9.75
C VAL A 394 8.96 -22.17 9.08
N TRP A 395 9.18 -20.93 9.51
CA TRP A 395 8.56 -19.76 8.91
C TRP A 395 8.97 -19.54 7.44
N ALA A 396 10.26 -19.67 7.12
CA ALA A 396 10.74 -19.51 5.74
C ALA A 396 10.12 -20.56 4.81
N GLU A 397 10.10 -21.82 5.26
CA GLU A 397 9.47 -22.92 4.53
C GLU A 397 7.97 -22.67 4.32
N GLU A 398 7.25 -22.22 5.36
CA GLU A 398 5.83 -21.88 5.25
C GLU A 398 5.58 -20.77 4.22
N LYS A 399 6.38 -19.71 4.23
CA LYS A 399 6.19 -18.57 3.31
C LYS A 399 6.52 -18.93 1.86
N LEU A 400 7.62 -19.64 1.64
CA LEU A 400 7.97 -20.13 0.30
C LEU A 400 6.92 -21.11 -0.22
N TYR A 401 6.40 -22.00 0.63
CA TYR A 401 5.33 -22.92 0.27
C TYR A 401 4.06 -22.18 -0.18
N GLN A 402 3.65 -21.12 0.52
CA GLN A 402 2.47 -20.34 0.14
C GLN A 402 2.65 -19.67 -1.25
N ILE A 403 3.81 -19.08 -1.53
CA ILE A 403 4.12 -18.48 -2.84
C ILE A 403 4.09 -19.55 -3.93
N ILE A 404 4.74 -20.69 -3.67
CA ILE A 404 4.89 -21.77 -4.66
C ILE A 404 3.54 -22.38 -5.02
N VAL A 405 2.70 -22.68 -4.01
CA VAL A 405 1.37 -23.25 -4.24
C VAL A 405 0.49 -22.27 -5.02
N HIS A 406 0.45 -21.01 -4.61
CA HIS A 406 -0.39 -20.01 -5.27
C HIS A 406 -0.04 -19.89 -6.77
N ARG A 407 1.24 -19.75 -7.09
CA ARG A 407 1.69 -19.60 -8.47
C ARG A 407 1.57 -20.89 -9.30
N HIS A 408 1.70 -22.06 -8.65
CA HIS A 408 1.51 -23.36 -9.31
C HIS A 408 0.04 -23.55 -9.71
N GLU A 409 -0.89 -23.26 -8.80
CA GLU A 409 -2.33 -23.33 -9.06
C GLU A 409 -2.78 -22.33 -10.13
N ALA A 410 -2.21 -21.12 -10.11
CA ALA A 410 -2.49 -20.09 -11.11
C ALA A 410 -1.73 -20.28 -12.43
N ARG A 411 -0.83 -21.27 -12.53
CA ARG A 411 0.06 -21.51 -13.69
C ARG A 411 0.84 -20.27 -14.15
N LEU A 412 1.27 -19.44 -13.20
CA LEU A 412 2.00 -18.22 -13.52
C LEU A 412 3.49 -18.52 -13.80
N PRO A 413 4.07 -17.94 -14.86
CA PRO A 413 5.46 -18.19 -15.24
C PRO A 413 6.45 -17.95 -14.09
N THR A 414 7.25 -18.97 -13.77
CA THR A 414 8.17 -18.91 -12.62
C THR A 414 9.51 -19.59 -12.95
N VAL A 415 10.61 -18.88 -12.74
CA VAL A 415 11.97 -19.42 -12.85
C VAL A 415 12.53 -19.63 -11.45
N ILE A 416 13.07 -20.81 -11.18
CA ILE A 416 13.68 -21.14 -9.90
C ILE A 416 15.10 -21.65 -10.14
N THR A 417 16.07 -21.14 -9.38
CA THR A 417 17.41 -21.71 -9.33
C THR A 417 17.66 -22.38 -7.99
N SER A 418 18.29 -23.55 -8.00
CA SER A 418 18.67 -24.24 -6.76
C SER A 418 20.03 -24.92 -6.89
N ALA A 419 20.75 -25.01 -5.78
CA ALA A 419 21.98 -25.80 -5.68
C ALA A 419 21.71 -27.29 -5.42
N ALA A 420 20.50 -27.64 -4.97
CA ALA A 420 20.12 -29.01 -4.65
C ALA A 420 19.92 -29.86 -5.91
N SER A 421 20.34 -31.11 -5.85
CA SER A 421 20.01 -32.11 -6.88
C SER A 421 18.56 -32.58 -6.74
N LEU A 422 18.00 -33.18 -7.80
CA LEU A 422 16.63 -33.70 -7.77
C LEU A 422 16.43 -34.73 -6.64
N ASN A 423 17.40 -35.63 -6.47
CA ASN A 423 17.35 -36.65 -5.41
C ASN A 423 17.31 -36.00 -4.01
N GLU A 424 18.08 -34.94 -3.79
CA GLU A 424 18.06 -34.21 -2.51
C GLU A 424 16.73 -33.49 -2.29
N LEU A 425 16.13 -32.94 -3.35
CA LEU A 425 14.80 -32.34 -3.29
C LEU A 425 13.73 -33.39 -2.96
N GLU A 426 13.73 -34.54 -3.65
CA GLU A 426 12.81 -35.65 -3.40
C GLU A 426 12.97 -36.25 -1.98
N ASP A 427 14.21 -36.44 -1.53
CA ASP A 427 14.52 -37.00 -0.22
C ASP A 427 14.24 -36.03 0.94
N SER A 428 14.25 -34.72 0.69
CA SER A 428 14.02 -33.69 1.71
C SER A 428 12.66 -33.80 2.41
N LYS A 429 11.68 -34.50 1.81
CA LYS A 429 10.27 -34.55 2.25
C LYS A 429 9.64 -33.18 2.49
N SER A 430 10.24 -32.10 1.99
CA SER A 430 9.67 -30.77 2.09
C SER A 430 8.41 -30.68 1.26
N ARG A 431 7.40 -29.98 1.77
CA ARG A 431 6.14 -29.74 1.03
C ARG A 431 6.35 -28.94 -0.25
N ILE A 432 7.46 -28.21 -0.31
CA ILE A 432 7.87 -27.44 -1.48
C ILE A 432 8.37 -28.39 -2.59
N ALA A 433 9.18 -29.38 -2.22
CA ALA A 433 9.79 -30.29 -3.18
C ALA A 433 8.76 -31.08 -3.99
N SER A 434 7.66 -31.52 -3.37
CA SER A 434 6.60 -32.24 -4.10
C SER A 434 5.94 -31.42 -5.21
N ARG A 435 5.92 -30.08 -5.09
CA ARG A 435 5.41 -29.17 -6.13
C ARG A 435 6.46 -28.88 -7.20
N LEU A 436 7.73 -28.83 -6.83
CA LEU A 436 8.84 -28.61 -7.77
C LEU A 436 9.12 -29.83 -8.67
N VAL A 437 8.74 -31.02 -8.23
CA VAL A 437 8.91 -32.28 -8.99
C VAL A 437 7.72 -32.56 -9.92
N ASP A 438 6.70 -31.71 -9.95
CA ASP A 438 5.54 -31.86 -10.84
C ASP A 438 5.90 -31.58 -12.31
N GLY A 439 6.30 -32.62 -13.03
CA GLY A 439 6.71 -32.56 -14.44
C GLY A 439 5.61 -32.17 -15.45
N ILE A 440 4.36 -31.95 -15.00
CA ILE A 440 3.29 -31.41 -15.86
C ILE A 440 3.44 -29.89 -16.00
N VAL A 441 3.94 -29.22 -14.97
CA VAL A 441 4.03 -27.75 -14.89
C VAL A 441 5.49 -27.28 -14.88
N VAL A 442 6.40 -28.10 -14.34
CA VAL A 442 7.81 -27.74 -14.14
C VAL A 442 8.69 -28.40 -15.20
N ASN A 443 9.28 -27.57 -16.06
CA ASN A 443 10.36 -27.95 -16.94
C ASN A 443 11.69 -27.92 -16.15
N TRP A 444 12.19 -29.11 -15.79
CA TRP A 444 13.43 -29.25 -15.03
C TRP A 444 14.65 -29.38 -15.93
N GLN A 445 15.68 -28.57 -15.63
CA GLN A 445 16.92 -28.49 -16.41
C GLN A 445 18.15 -28.59 -15.48
N PRO A 446 18.76 -29.79 -15.35
CA PRO A 446 19.96 -29.98 -14.55
C PRO A 446 21.23 -29.56 -15.30
N ILE A 447 22.10 -28.82 -14.61
CA ILE A 447 23.44 -28.47 -15.09
C ILE A 447 24.46 -29.33 -14.36
N THR A 448 25.18 -30.19 -15.10
CA THR A 448 26.23 -31.05 -14.53
C THR A 448 27.59 -30.37 -14.49
N ALA A 449 27.76 -29.30 -15.28
CA ALA A 449 29.02 -28.60 -15.45
C ALA A 449 29.61 -28.09 -14.11
N PRO A 450 30.93 -28.26 -13.88
CA PRO A 450 31.60 -27.82 -12.65
C PRO A 450 31.69 -26.30 -12.55
N ASN A 451 32.05 -25.80 -11.35
CA ASN A 451 32.14 -24.37 -11.06
C ASN A 451 33.04 -23.61 -12.06
N TYR A 452 32.45 -22.66 -12.77
CA TYR A 452 33.14 -21.81 -13.76
C TYR A 452 34.18 -20.87 -13.11
N ARG A 453 33.95 -20.44 -11.86
CA ARG A 453 34.77 -19.43 -11.16
C ARG A 453 36.11 -19.96 -10.64
N ASP A 454 36.18 -21.25 -10.31
CA ASP A 454 37.42 -21.87 -9.80
C ASP A 454 38.47 -22.06 -10.91
N GLN A 455 38.07 -21.96 -12.18
CA GLN A 455 38.92 -22.26 -13.33
C GLN A 455 39.65 -21.04 -13.87
N ARG A 456 39.07 -19.83 -13.78
CA ARG A 456 39.77 -18.55 -14.11
C ARG A 456 40.92 -18.19 -13.17
N ARG A 457 40.98 -18.78 -11.96
CA ARG A 457 42.09 -18.56 -11.02
C ARG A 457 43.31 -19.43 -11.30
N ARG A 458 43.21 -20.40 -12.22
CA ARG A 458 44.29 -21.34 -12.57
C ARG A 458 44.91 -21.08 -13.94
N SER A 459 44.42 -20.07 -14.66
CA SER A 459 44.90 -19.67 -15.99
C SER A 459 45.81 -18.46 -15.93
#